data_AF-A0ABD1G9E4-F1
#
_entry.id   AF-A0ABD1G9E4-F1
#
_cell.length_a   1.000
_cell.length_b   1.000
_cell.length_c   1.000
_cell.angle_alpha   90.00
_cell.angle_beta   90.00
_cell.angle_gamma   90.00
#
_symmetry.space_group_name_H-M   'P 1'
#
loop_
_entity.id
_entity.type
_entity.pdbx_description
1 polymer ?
#
loop_
_entity_poly.entity_id
_entity_poly.type
_entity_poly.pdbx_seq_one_letter_code
_entity_poly.pdbx_strand_id
1 'polypeptide(L)'
;MPASAAATPCFSADTDVVQPHCTYYIHTQTSNKDLSNLAKEAFELLKWLVSGKPYLQKAVPIIVSLANDPNWRTRSATLTFLRSFMYRHAFILSNKDKQQIYQAVEKLLTDSQLEVREHAVAVLAGLMKGGDVDLVEDFCQRAYEQASAVLKKRKQRRTVSALPIASVHGSILALAACVLSVPHDIPR
;
A
#
# COMPACT_ATOMS: atom_id res chain seq x y z
N MET A 1 19.93 -29.86 -45.26
CA MET A 1 19.93 -28.51 -44.64
C MET A 1 18.64 -28.33 -43.86
N PRO A 2 18.73 -28.17 -42.54
CA PRO A 2 17.78 -27.30 -41.87
C PRO A 2 18.39 -26.39 -40.78
N ALA A 3 17.74 -25.24 -40.63
CA ALA A 3 17.48 -24.44 -39.43
C ALA A 3 18.66 -23.87 -38.61
N SER A 4 18.87 -22.57 -38.84
CA SER A 4 19.54 -21.57 -38.01
C SER A 4 19.12 -21.63 -36.54
N ALA A 5 20.09 -21.85 -35.64
CA ALA A 5 19.93 -21.70 -34.20
C ALA A 5 19.93 -20.21 -33.84
N ALA A 6 18.76 -19.65 -33.55
CA ALA A 6 18.64 -18.34 -32.94
C ALA A 6 19.11 -18.41 -31.48
N ALA A 7 20.11 -17.60 -31.15
CA ALA A 7 20.64 -17.44 -29.81
C ALA A 7 19.55 -16.93 -28.84
N THR A 8 19.23 -17.73 -27.84
CA THR A 8 18.50 -17.28 -26.65
C THR A 8 19.40 -16.33 -25.87
N PRO A 9 19.01 -15.07 -25.57
CA PRO A 9 19.79 -14.27 -24.65
C PRO A 9 19.57 -14.83 -23.24
N CYS A 10 20.65 -15.36 -22.66
CA CYS A 10 20.75 -15.66 -21.25
C CYS A 10 20.67 -14.34 -20.48
N PHE A 11 19.46 -13.90 -20.13
CA PHE A 11 19.28 -12.80 -19.17
C PHE A 11 19.35 -13.39 -17.76
N SER A 12 20.55 -13.86 -17.38
CA SER A 12 20.90 -14.08 -15.98
C SER A 12 21.23 -12.72 -15.37
N ALA A 13 20.22 -11.87 -15.22
CA ALA A 13 20.32 -10.77 -14.30
C ALA A 13 19.99 -11.33 -12.92
N ASP A 14 20.99 -11.33 -12.04
CA ASP A 14 20.80 -11.33 -10.59
C ASP A 14 19.94 -10.11 -10.22
N THR A 15 18.63 -10.21 -10.47
CA THR A 15 17.64 -9.19 -10.11
C THR A 15 17.26 -9.26 -8.63
N ASP A 16 17.85 -10.19 -7.89
CA ASP A 16 17.59 -10.42 -6.46
C ASP A 16 18.08 -9.26 -5.56
N VAL A 17 18.71 -8.21 -6.12
CA VAL A 17 19.22 -7.05 -5.36
C VAL A 17 18.57 -5.71 -5.75
N VAL A 18 17.79 -5.64 -6.84
CA VAL A 18 17.28 -4.34 -7.37
C VAL A 18 15.98 -3.88 -6.69
N GLN A 19 15.43 -4.66 -5.75
CA GLN A 19 14.13 -4.43 -5.13
C GLN A 19 14.25 -4.84 -3.65
N PRO A 20 14.32 -3.94 -2.64
CA PRO A 20 13.45 -2.77 -2.37
C PRO A 20 14.23 -1.52 -1.90
N HIS A 21 15.55 -1.51 -2.03
CA HIS A 21 16.41 -0.48 -1.43
C HIS A 21 16.21 0.90 -2.07
N CYS A 22 15.58 0.98 -3.25
CA CYS A 22 15.29 2.24 -3.92
C CYS A 22 14.22 3.08 -3.20
N THR A 23 13.23 2.50 -2.49
CA THR A 23 12.25 3.31 -1.73
C THR A 23 12.87 3.99 -0.51
N TYR A 24 13.94 3.40 0.06
CA TYR A 24 14.78 4.08 1.04
C TYR A 24 15.52 5.27 0.41
N TYR A 25 16.06 5.12 -0.80
CA TYR A 25 16.81 6.17 -1.52
C TYR A 25 15.96 7.32 -2.09
N ILE A 26 14.66 7.11 -2.32
CA ILE A 26 13.75 8.15 -2.84
C ILE A 26 13.61 9.33 -1.86
N HIS A 27 13.80 9.10 -0.55
CA HIS A 27 13.66 10.15 0.46
C HIS A 27 14.73 10.17 1.54
N THR A 28 15.69 9.24 1.58
CA THR A 28 16.86 9.47 2.42
C THR A 28 17.67 10.62 1.86
N GLN A 29 18.02 11.56 2.75
CA GLN A 29 19.12 12.49 2.56
C GLN A 29 20.40 11.67 2.44
N THR A 30 20.61 11.04 1.30
CA THR A 30 21.95 10.60 0.93
C THR A 30 22.74 11.88 0.68
N SER A 31 24.02 11.88 1.03
CA SER A 31 24.90 13.01 0.76
C SER A 31 24.98 13.34 -0.74
N ASN A 32 24.56 12.41 -1.61
CA ASN A 32 24.64 12.52 -3.05
C ASN A 32 23.24 12.62 -3.70
N LYS A 33 22.86 13.85 -4.06
CA LYS A 33 21.56 14.15 -4.69
C LYS A 33 21.30 13.40 -5.99
N ASP A 34 22.35 13.10 -6.77
CA ASP A 34 22.22 12.46 -8.08
C ASP A 34 21.81 11.00 -7.94
N LEU A 35 22.33 10.29 -6.93
CA LEU A 35 21.93 8.92 -6.62
C LEU A 35 20.46 8.84 -6.18
N SER A 36 20.01 9.79 -5.36
CA SER A 36 18.61 9.89 -4.95
C SER A 36 17.67 10.19 -6.13
N ASN A 37 18.11 10.99 -7.11
CA ASN A 37 17.34 11.27 -8.32
C ASN A 37 17.28 10.06 -9.26
N LEU A 38 18.41 9.39 -9.49
CA LEU A 38 18.45 8.18 -10.30
C LEU A 38 17.56 7.07 -9.72
N ALA A 39 17.55 6.90 -8.39
CA ALA A 39 16.68 5.94 -7.72
C ALA A 39 15.19 6.26 -7.94
N LYS A 40 14.80 7.54 -7.96
CA LYS A 40 13.42 7.95 -8.27
C LYS A 40 13.04 7.63 -9.70
N GLU A 41 13.92 7.92 -10.66
CA GLU A 41 13.67 7.64 -12.07
C GLU A 41 13.56 6.13 -12.33
N ALA A 42 14.48 5.33 -11.78
CA ALA A 42 14.41 3.88 -11.86
C ALA A 42 13.10 3.34 -11.27
N PHE A 43 12.62 3.94 -10.18
CA PHE A 43 11.36 3.54 -9.55
C PHE A 43 10.13 3.86 -10.40
N GLU A 44 10.11 5.04 -11.03
CA GLU A 44 9.07 5.39 -11.98
C GLU A 44 9.06 4.40 -13.15
N LEU A 45 10.22 4.00 -13.67
CA LEU A 45 10.30 2.97 -14.72
C LEU A 45 9.80 1.61 -14.26
N LEU A 46 10.19 1.16 -13.06
CA LEU A 46 9.74 -0.08 -12.43
C LEU A 46 8.22 -0.13 -12.29
N LYS A 47 7.59 1.02 -12.03
CA LYS A 47 6.14 1.15 -12.05
C LYS A 47 5.57 0.53 -13.32
N TRP A 48 6.16 0.82 -14.49
CA TRP A 48 5.64 0.49 -15.84
C TRP A 48 5.86 -0.94 -16.30
N LEU A 49 6.68 -1.71 -15.59
CA LEU A 49 6.96 -3.09 -15.96
C LEU A 49 5.80 -4.01 -15.55
N VAL A 50 5.12 -4.61 -16.53
CA VAL A 50 4.14 -5.67 -16.25
C VAL A 50 4.91 -6.93 -15.88
N SER A 51 4.98 -7.20 -14.58
CA SER A 51 5.73 -8.33 -14.05
C SER A 51 4.89 -9.61 -14.10
N GLY A 52 5.51 -10.71 -14.48
CA GLY A 52 4.87 -12.03 -14.44
C GLY A 52 4.56 -12.48 -13.01
N LYS A 53 3.61 -13.41 -12.87
CA LYS A 53 3.18 -14.00 -11.58
C LYS A 53 4.32 -14.38 -10.60
N PRO A 54 5.44 -15.03 -11.00
CA PRO A 54 6.49 -15.41 -10.05
C PRO A 54 7.19 -14.20 -9.40
N TYR A 55 7.33 -13.10 -10.13
CA TYR A 55 7.93 -11.87 -9.60
C TYR A 55 6.98 -11.16 -8.64
N LEU A 56 5.68 -11.16 -8.94
CA LEU A 56 4.66 -10.58 -8.06
C LEU A 56 4.60 -11.30 -6.70
N GLN A 57 4.71 -12.62 -6.69
CA GLN A 57 4.75 -13.43 -5.47
C GLN A 57 5.94 -13.08 -4.56
N LYS A 58 7.10 -12.73 -5.13
CA LYS A 58 8.26 -12.24 -4.37
C LYS A 58 8.11 -10.77 -3.95
N ALA A 59 7.45 -9.95 -4.77
CA ALA A 59 7.30 -8.52 -4.54
C ALA A 59 6.35 -8.21 -3.37
N VAL A 60 5.25 -8.95 -3.21
CA VAL A 60 4.23 -8.67 -2.19
C VAL A 60 4.80 -8.72 -0.76
N PRO A 61 5.53 -9.77 -0.33
CA PRO A 61 6.16 -9.80 0.99
C PRO A 61 7.10 -8.63 1.24
N ILE A 62 7.84 -8.21 0.21
CA ILE A 62 8.76 -7.08 0.26
C ILE A 62 7.99 -5.77 0.45
N ILE A 63 6.92 -5.55 -0.29
CA ILE A 63 6.10 -4.34 -0.16
C ILE A 63 5.48 -4.27 1.24
N VAL A 64 5.00 -5.40 1.76
CA VAL A 64 4.44 -5.50 3.11
C VAL A 64 5.52 -5.23 4.18
N SER A 65 6.76 -5.69 3.98
CA SER A 65 7.84 -5.40 4.92
C SER A 65 8.21 -3.91 4.92
N LEU A 66 8.29 -3.28 3.75
CA LEU A 66 8.52 -1.83 3.63
C LEU A 66 7.40 -0.97 4.24
N ALA A 67 6.15 -1.45 4.16
CA ALA A 67 5.02 -0.79 4.83
C ALA A 67 5.15 -0.85 6.36
N ASN A 68 5.95 -1.75 6.92
CA ASN A 68 6.23 -1.85 8.35
C ASN A 68 7.62 -1.31 8.73
N ASP A 69 8.31 -0.63 7.81
CA ASP A 69 9.66 -0.09 8.04
C ASP A 69 9.68 0.93 9.19
N PRO A 70 10.72 0.96 10.04
CA PRO A 70 10.81 1.92 11.14
C PRO A 70 10.79 3.38 10.66
N ASN A 71 11.32 3.67 9.46
CA ASN A 71 11.32 5.00 8.89
C ASN A 71 9.97 5.32 8.21
N TRP A 72 9.26 6.30 8.75
CA TRP A 72 7.94 6.72 8.24
C TRP A 72 7.98 7.19 6.78
N ARG A 73 9.12 7.72 6.32
CA ARG A 73 9.30 8.12 4.92
C ARG A 73 9.29 6.92 3.99
N THR A 74 9.89 5.80 4.41
CA THR A 74 9.82 4.53 3.68
C THR A 74 8.37 4.04 3.58
N ARG A 75 7.61 4.11 4.69
CA ARG A 75 6.19 3.75 4.70
C ARG A 75 5.36 4.63 3.74
N SER A 76 5.58 5.94 3.77
CA SER A 76 4.91 6.90 2.86
C SER A 76 5.29 6.70 1.38
N ALA A 77 6.56 6.42 1.08
CA ALA A 77 7.01 6.08 -0.27
C ALA A 77 6.38 4.76 -0.76
N THR A 78 6.25 3.78 0.13
CA THR A 78 5.59 2.50 -0.15
C THR A 78 4.10 2.69 -0.47
N LEU A 79 3.40 3.56 0.26
CA LEU A 79 2.02 3.95 -0.04
C LEU A 79 1.88 4.59 -1.43
N THR A 80 2.83 5.46 -1.81
CA THR A 80 2.87 6.09 -3.14
C THR A 80 3.00 5.04 -4.24
N PHE A 81 3.91 4.09 -4.05
CA PHE A 81 4.12 2.98 -4.97
C PHE A 81 2.88 2.10 -5.11
N LEU A 82 2.28 1.73 -3.98
CA LEU A 82 1.12 0.84 -3.92
C LEU A 82 -0.04 1.33 -4.78
N ARG A 83 -0.31 2.64 -4.84
CA ARG A 83 -1.36 3.19 -5.72
C ARG A 83 -1.17 2.74 -7.17
N SER A 84 0.04 2.89 -7.67
CA SER A 84 0.35 2.59 -9.08
C SER A 84 0.51 1.09 -9.32
N PHE A 85 1.13 0.39 -8.36
CA PHE A 85 1.33 -1.06 -8.42
C PHE A 85 -0.01 -1.79 -8.48
N MET A 86 -0.95 -1.45 -7.58
CA MET A 86 -2.25 -2.09 -7.50
C MET A 86 -3.12 -1.79 -8.72
N TYR A 87 -3.12 -0.55 -9.21
CA TYR A 87 -3.86 -0.18 -10.43
C TYR A 87 -3.52 -1.08 -11.62
N ARG A 88 -2.26 -1.51 -11.76
CA ARG A 88 -1.84 -2.41 -12.85
C ARG A 88 -1.98 -3.89 -12.56
N HIS A 89 -1.71 -4.30 -11.33
CA HIS A 89 -1.53 -5.72 -11.01
C HIS A 89 -2.73 -6.34 -10.28
N ALA A 90 -3.77 -5.58 -9.95
CA ALA A 90 -4.95 -6.07 -9.25
C ALA A 90 -5.59 -7.31 -9.91
N PHE A 91 -5.63 -7.39 -11.25
CA PHE A 91 -6.23 -8.54 -11.95
C PHE A 91 -5.33 -9.79 -11.99
N ILE A 92 -4.03 -9.63 -11.76
CA ILE A 92 -3.03 -10.73 -11.83
C ILE A 92 -2.72 -11.27 -10.44
N LEU A 93 -2.80 -10.42 -9.41
CA LEU A 93 -2.56 -10.77 -8.01
C LEU A 93 -3.58 -11.78 -7.50
N SER A 94 -3.12 -12.71 -6.67
CA SER A 94 -4.02 -13.63 -5.98
C SER A 94 -4.82 -12.88 -4.91
N ASN A 95 -6.00 -13.41 -4.52
CA ASN A 95 -6.80 -12.80 -3.46
C ASN A 95 -6.05 -12.73 -2.12
N LYS A 96 -5.17 -13.71 -1.85
CA LYS A 96 -4.28 -13.70 -0.68
C LYS A 96 -3.32 -12.52 -0.71
N ASP A 97 -2.69 -12.25 -1.86
CA ASP A 97 -1.74 -11.14 -2.00
C ASP A 97 -2.45 -9.79 -1.87
N LYS A 98 -3.63 -9.64 -2.49
CA LYS A 98 -4.47 -8.45 -2.32
C LYS A 98 -4.79 -8.22 -0.84
N GLN A 99 -5.25 -9.26 -0.14
CA GLN A 99 -5.62 -9.16 1.27
C GLN A 99 -4.43 -8.75 2.15
N GLN A 100 -3.23 -9.29 1.89
CA GLN A 100 -2.02 -8.87 2.61
C GLN A 100 -1.69 -7.39 2.41
N ILE A 101 -1.82 -6.89 1.17
CA ILE A 101 -1.62 -5.46 0.86
C ILE A 101 -2.68 -4.60 1.57
N TYR A 102 -3.96 -5.00 1.49
CA TYR A 102 -5.05 -4.27 2.16
C TYR A 102 -4.83 -4.19 3.67
N GLN A 103 -4.49 -5.30 4.31
CA GLN A 103 -4.19 -5.34 5.75
C GLN A 103 -2.98 -4.47 6.11
N ALA A 104 -1.95 -4.43 5.26
CA ALA A 104 -0.79 -3.56 5.47
C ALA A 104 -1.17 -2.08 5.42
N VAL A 105 -1.99 -1.67 4.44
CA VAL A 105 -2.47 -0.27 4.32
C VAL A 105 -3.44 0.08 5.45
N GLU A 106 -4.33 -0.84 5.81
CA GLU A 106 -5.28 -0.66 6.92
C GLU A 106 -4.55 -0.42 8.25
N LYS A 107 -3.48 -1.18 8.53
CA LYS A 107 -2.65 -0.98 9.72
C LYS A 107 -2.06 0.44 9.79
N LEU A 108 -1.69 1.00 8.64
CA LEU A 108 -1.13 2.37 8.53
C LEU A 108 -2.14 3.48 8.84
N LEU A 109 -3.44 3.19 8.92
CA LEU A 109 -4.45 4.16 9.39
C LEU A 109 -4.24 4.53 10.87
N THR A 110 -3.56 3.68 11.62
CA THR A 110 -3.25 3.90 13.05
C THR A 110 -1.76 4.20 13.30
N ASP A 111 -1.02 4.57 12.24
CA ASP A 111 0.41 4.90 12.31
C ASP A 111 0.69 6.06 13.30
N SER A 112 1.89 6.07 13.89
CA SER A 112 2.30 7.14 14.79
C SER A 112 2.39 8.50 14.08
N GLN A 113 2.79 8.51 12.81
CA GLN A 113 2.93 9.72 12.01
C GLN A 113 1.59 10.09 11.34
N LEU A 114 1.16 11.35 11.45
CA LEU A 114 -0.12 11.81 10.90
C LEU A 114 -0.13 11.74 9.37
N GLU A 115 0.97 12.14 8.74
CA GLU A 115 1.16 12.19 7.29
C GLU A 115 1.03 10.81 6.68
N VAL A 116 1.51 9.76 7.37
CA VAL A 116 1.35 8.38 6.92
C VAL A 116 -0.11 7.94 7.00
N ARG A 117 -0.82 8.31 8.09
CA ARG A 117 -2.25 8.00 8.25
C ARG A 117 -3.11 8.63 7.16
N GLU A 118 -2.91 9.92 6.88
CA GLU A 118 -3.65 10.63 5.83
C GLU A 118 -3.34 10.09 4.44
N HIS A 119 -2.06 9.79 4.18
CA HIS A 119 -1.65 9.16 2.93
C HIS A 119 -2.35 7.80 2.76
N ALA A 120 -2.38 6.97 3.81
CA ALA A 120 -2.98 5.65 3.79
C ALA A 120 -4.46 5.68 3.40
N VAL A 121 -5.25 6.67 3.88
CA VAL A 121 -6.66 6.84 3.46
C VAL A 121 -6.79 7.02 1.97
N ALA A 122 -6.01 7.94 1.40
CA ALA A 122 -6.10 8.23 -0.02
C ALA A 122 -5.59 7.05 -0.88
N VAL A 123 -4.68 6.23 -0.37
CA VAL A 123 -4.32 4.96 -1.04
C VAL A 123 -5.48 3.97 -0.94
N LEU A 124 -6.00 3.73 0.26
CA LEU A 124 -7.02 2.72 0.52
C LEU A 124 -8.32 3.01 -0.25
N ALA A 125 -8.77 4.26 -0.28
CA ALA A 125 -9.89 4.68 -1.11
C ALA A 125 -9.67 4.40 -2.60
N GLY A 126 -8.43 4.57 -3.08
CA GLY A 126 -8.04 4.24 -4.45
C GLY A 126 -8.03 2.72 -4.72
N LEU A 127 -7.57 1.91 -3.76
CA LEU A 127 -7.62 0.46 -3.86
C LEU A 127 -9.05 -0.05 -3.95
N MET A 128 -9.94 0.48 -3.11
CA MET A 128 -11.35 0.07 -3.09
C MET A 128 -12.12 0.40 -4.38
N LYS A 129 -11.73 1.44 -5.13
CA LYS A 129 -12.37 1.81 -6.41
C LYS A 129 -12.25 0.76 -7.52
N GLY A 130 -11.15 0.02 -7.54
CA GLY A 130 -10.88 -1.04 -8.52
C GLY A 130 -10.71 -2.41 -7.85
N GLY A 131 -11.16 -2.53 -6.60
CA GLY A 131 -10.91 -3.65 -5.72
C GLY A 131 -11.91 -4.79 -5.90
N ASP A 132 -11.61 -5.89 -5.22
CA ASP A 132 -12.52 -7.02 -5.06
C ASP A 132 -13.71 -6.58 -4.17
N VAL A 133 -14.94 -6.71 -4.68
CA VAL A 133 -16.16 -6.21 -4.01
C VAL A 133 -16.29 -6.81 -2.62
N ASP A 134 -16.00 -8.11 -2.48
CA ASP A 134 -16.11 -8.81 -1.19
C ASP A 134 -15.13 -8.21 -0.18
N LEU A 135 -13.88 -7.93 -0.59
CA LEU A 135 -12.88 -7.32 0.29
C LEU A 135 -13.26 -5.89 0.73
N VAL A 136 -13.90 -5.13 -0.18
CA VAL A 136 -14.34 -3.76 0.10
C VAL A 136 -15.49 -3.76 1.10
N GLU A 137 -16.50 -4.61 0.90
CA GLU A 137 -17.64 -4.73 1.79
C GLU A 137 -17.22 -5.17 3.19
N ASP A 138 -16.38 -6.21 3.28
CA ASP A 138 -15.83 -6.71 4.54
C ASP A 138 -15.05 -5.64 5.31
N PHE A 139 -14.24 -4.85 4.59
CA PHE A 139 -13.48 -3.75 5.18
C PHE A 139 -14.41 -2.65 5.71
N CYS A 140 -15.38 -2.19 4.91
CA CYS A 140 -16.27 -1.11 5.30
C CYS A 140 -17.18 -1.50 6.47
N GLN A 141 -17.63 -2.75 6.52
CA GLN A 141 -18.37 -3.29 7.67
C GLN A 141 -17.52 -3.23 8.95
N ARG A 142 -16.28 -3.73 8.91
CA ARG A 142 -15.36 -3.67 10.06
C ARG A 142 -15.04 -2.23 10.48
N ALA A 143 -14.80 -1.34 9.52
CA ALA A 143 -14.54 0.07 9.77
C ALA A 143 -15.71 0.74 10.51
N TYR A 144 -16.94 0.45 10.09
CA TYR A 144 -18.16 0.94 10.73
C TYR A 144 -18.34 0.42 12.16
N GLU A 145 -18.14 -0.88 12.37
CA GLU A 145 -18.21 -1.49 13.70
C GLU A 145 -17.17 -0.90 14.66
N GLN A 146 -15.93 -0.73 14.19
CA GLN A 146 -14.84 -0.17 14.98
C GLN A 146 -15.12 1.28 15.37
N ALA A 147 -15.54 2.12 14.41
CA ALA A 147 -15.89 3.52 14.67
C ALA A 147 -17.09 3.64 15.62
N SER A 148 -18.11 2.79 15.45
CA SER A 148 -19.28 2.73 16.34
C SER A 148 -18.88 2.34 17.77
N ALA A 149 -17.98 1.37 17.93
CA ALA A 149 -17.45 0.97 19.22
C ALA A 149 -16.65 2.10 19.91
N VAL A 150 -15.85 2.85 19.14
CA VAL A 150 -15.12 4.02 19.63
C VAL A 150 -16.10 5.10 20.13
N LEU A 151 -17.17 5.38 19.37
CA LEU A 151 -18.19 6.34 19.75
C LEU A 151 -18.93 5.92 21.04
N LYS A 152 -19.34 4.65 21.15
CA LYS A 152 -19.99 4.10 22.35
C LYS A 152 -19.09 4.21 23.58
N LYS A 153 -17.81 3.83 23.46
CA LYS A 153 -16.83 3.93 24.55
C LYS A 153 -16.62 5.37 25.01
N ARG A 154 -16.62 6.34 24.08
CA ARG A 154 -16.50 7.77 24.40
C ARG A 154 -17.73 8.31 25.15
N LYS A 155 -18.94 7.86 24.81
CA LYS A 155 -20.17 8.25 25.53
C LYS A 155 -20.24 7.68 26.96
N GLN A 156 -19.72 6.47 27.16
CA GLN A 156 -19.72 5.80 28.46
C GLN A 156 -18.62 6.29 29.41
N ARG A 157 -17.44 6.67 28.88
CA ARG A 157 -16.29 7.12 29.68
C ARG A 157 -16.29 8.65 29.81
N ARG A 158 -17.10 9.17 30.74
CA ARG A 158 -17.05 10.58 31.17
C ARG A 158 -15.76 10.93 31.95
N THR A 159 -14.93 9.94 32.30
CA THR A 159 -13.71 10.11 33.10
C THR A 159 -12.56 9.19 32.61
N VAL A 160 -11.52 9.84 32.05
CA VAL A 160 -10.07 9.51 32.10
C VAL A 160 -9.58 8.10 31.70
N SER A 161 -10.02 7.58 30.55
CA SER A 161 -9.10 6.79 29.71
C SER A 161 -9.36 7.10 28.24
N ALA A 162 -8.76 8.21 27.79
CA ALA A 162 -8.81 8.62 26.40
C ALA A 162 -8.15 7.52 25.55
N LEU A 163 -8.89 6.97 24.58
CA LEU A 163 -8.32 6.10 23.57
C LEU A 163 -7.16 6.85 22.87
N PRO A 164 -6.10 6.15 22.45
CA PRO A 164 -5.02 6.78 21.70
C PRO A 164 -5.58 7.56 20.52
N ILE A 165 -5.14 8.82 20.35
CA ILE A 165 -5.60 9.70 19.28
C ILE A 165 -5.41 9.04 17.91
N ALA A 166 -4.32 8.29 17.73
CA ALA A 166 -4.07 7.53 16.51
C ALA A 166 -5.14 6.48 16.21
N SER A 167 -5.66 5.80 17.23
CA SER A 167 -6.73 4.82 17.08
C SER A 167 -8.07 5.48 16.73
N VAL A 168 -8.42 6.56 17.42
CA VAL A 168 -9.66 7.31 17.13
C VAL A 168 -9.61 7.90 15.72
N HIS A 169 -8.50 8.54 15.37
CA HIS A 169 -8.29 9.10 14.03
C HIS A 169 -8.34 8.01 12.97
N GLY A 170 -7.65 6.89 13.19
CA GLY A 170 -7.63 5.75 12.26
C GLY A 170 -9.03 5.19 11.98
N SER A 171 -9.91 5.08 12.99
CA SER A 171 -11.29 4.63 12.77
C SER A 171 -12.12 5.63 11.95
N ILE A 172 -11.91 6.94 12.13
CA ILE A 172 -12.58 7.97 11.32
C ILE A 172 -12.05 7.95 9.89
N LEU A 173 -10.74 7.82 9.73
CA LEU A 173 -10.05 7.72 8.46
C LEU A 173 -10.47 6.49 7.66
N ALA A 174 -10.69 5.35 8.32
CA ALA A 174 -11.22 4.14 7.68
C ALA A 174 -12.61 4.37 7.07
N LEU A 175 -13.52 5.02 7.82
CA LEU A 175 -14.83 5.43 7.31
C LEU A 175 -14.72 6.42 6.16
N ALA A 176 -13.84 7.41 6.28
CA ALA A 176 -13.61 8.39 5.22
C ALA A 176 -13.13 7.70 3.94
N ALA A 177 -12.25 6.70 4.05
CA ALA A 177 -11.81 5.92 2.89
C ALA A 177 -12.99 5.23 2.19
N CYS A 178 -13.91 4.61 2.94
CA CYS A 178 -15.11 3.96 2.40
C CYS A 178 -16.04 4.93 1.67
N VAL A 179 -16.19 6.17 2.16
CA VAL A 179 -16.99 7.18 1.46
C VAL A 179 -16.27 7.66 0.20
N LEU A 180 -14.96 7.91 0.29
CA LEU A 180 -14.15 8.42 -0.82
C LEU A 180 -13.93 7.40 -1.95
N SER A 181 -14.11 6.11 -1.68
CA SER A 181 -14.03 5.06 -2.71
C SER A 181 -15.23 5.06 -3.65
N VAL A 182 -16.36 5.64 -3.25
CA VAL A 182 -17.59 5.66 -4.04
C VAL A 182 -17.98 7.11 -4.38
N PRO A 183 -17.24 7.80 -5.26
CA PRO A 183 -17.37 9.24 -5.46
C PRO A 183 -18.68 9.67 -6.14
N HIS A 184 -19.37 8.74 -6.80
CA HIS A 184 -20.55 9.05 -7.62
C HIS A 184 -21.81 8.28 -7.23
N ASP A 185 -21.69 7.23 -6.41
CA ASP A 185 -22.84 6.51 -5.89
C ASP A 185 -23.02 6.79 -4.39
N ILE A 186 -24.26 6.89 -3.95
CA ILE A 186 -24.62 6.92 -2.54
C ILE A 186 -25.10 5.50 -2.20
N PRO A 187 -24.23 4.63 -1.65
CA PRO A 187 -24.65 3.30 -1.24
C PRO A 187 -25.75 3.40 -0.17
N ARG A 188 -26.70 2.46 -0.21
CA ARG A 188 -27.88 2.45 0.67
C ARG A 188 -27.54 2.13 2.12
#